data_AF-A0A818VX37-F1
#
_entry.id   AF-A0A818VX37-F1
#
_cell.length_a   1.000
_cell.length_b   1.000
_cell.length_c   1.000
_cell.angle_alpha   90.00
_cell.angle_beta   90.00
_cell.angle_gamma   90.00
#
_symmetry.space_group_name_H-M   'P 1'
#
loop_
_entity.id
_entity.type
_entity.pdbx_description
1 polymer ?
#
loop_
_entity_poly.entity_id
_entity_poly.type
_entity_poly.pdbx_seq_one_letter_code
_entity_poly.pdbx_strand_id
1 'polypeptide(L)'
;MARLSIICIGLILFVTVWSSSLNIEGSSKRVLVLLDNLAIRETHSFYFKQLKDRGFDLTFKSSDDSNLQIVKYGEYIYDHIILFAPATKEFGGRMDAEVLTQFVDAGGNVLIAGSHIIGDAIREFAGECGIEFADDKNAVMDHLNYDVNDNGQHTLIIASPDNLLSSELITGQAKKAGLPFLFRGIG
;
A
#
# COMPACT_ATOMS: atom_id res chain seq x y z
N MET A 1 -42.48 -32.25 33.47
CA MET A 1 -41.73 -30.97 33.46
C MET A 1 -40.20 -31.13 33.30
N ALA A 2 -39.55 -32.17 33.87
CA ALA A 2 -38.09 -32.34 33.78
C ALA A 2 -37.52 -32.56 32.35
N ARG A 3 -38.23 -33.27 31.47
CA ARG A 3 -37.76 -33.56 30.09
C ARG A 3 -37.68 -32.32 29.18
N LEU A 4 -38.55 -31.33 29.40
CA LEU A 4 -38.54 -30.09 28.61
C LEU A 4 -37.41 -29.15 29.05
N SER A 5 -37.08 -29.15 30.35
CA SER A 5 -36.00 -28.34 30.93
C SER A 5 -34.61 -28.80 30.46
N ILE A 6 -34.37 -30.12 30.31
CA ILE A 6 -33.10 -30.66 29.81
C ILE A 6 -32.86 -30.29 28.34
N ILE A 7 -33.93 -30.26 27.52
CA ILE A 7 -33.84 -29.86 26.11
C ILE A 7 -33.51 -28.36 26.01
N CYS A 8 -34.14 -27.51 26.84
CA CYS A 8 -33.84 -26.07 26.86
C CYS A 8 -32.40 -25.77 27.32
N ILE A 9 -31.88 -26.47 28.33
CA ILE A 9 -30.50 -26.28 28.81
C ILE A 9 -29.48 -26.77 27.77
N GLY A 10 -29.74 -27.89 27.09
CA GLY A 10 -28.90 -28.38 26.00
C GLY A 10 -28.86 -27.43 24.79
N LEU A 11 -29.99 -26.82 24.45
CA LEU A 11 -30.09 -25.87 23.32
C LEU A 11 -29.42 -24.53 23.64
N ILE A 12 -29.48 -24.08 24.89
CA ILE A 12 -28.74 -22.89 25.38
C ILE A 12 -27.23 -23.15 25.37
N LEU A 13 -26.78 -24.32 25.82
CA LEU A 13 -25.36 -24.69 25.79
C LEU A 13 -24.81 -24.82 24.35
N PHE A 14 -25.63 -25.33 23.42
CA PHE A 14 -25.24 -25.45 22.01
C PHE A 14 -25.10 -24.07 21.33
N VAL A 15 -25.98 -23.12 21.66
CA VAL A 15 -25.91 -21.74 21.15
C VAL A 15 -24.70 -20.98 21.71
N THR A 16 -24.36 -21.18 22.99
CA THR A 16 -23.18 -20.53 23.60
C THR A 16 -21.86 -21.09 23.06
N VAL A 17 -21.79 -22.39 22.73
CA VAL A 17 -20.60 -23.02 22.14
C VAL A 17 -20.39 -22.61 20.68
N TRP A 18 -21.47 -22.37 19.92
CA TRP A 18 -21.39 -21.79 18.56
C TRP A 18 -20.95 -20.33 18.56
N SER A 19 -21.26 -19.58 19.62
CA SER A 19 -20.91 -18.16 19.72
C SER A 19 -19.42 -17.93 19.99
N SER A 20 -18.72 -18.91 20.57
CA SER A 20 -17.29 -18.82 20.90
C SER A 20 -16.32 -19.12 19.74
N SER A 21 -16.84 -19.37 18.53
CA SER A 21 -16.03 -19.65 17.32
C SER A 21 -16.09 -18.56 16.26
N LEU A 22 -16.56 -17.36 16.60
CA LEU A 22 -16.23 -16.16 15.83
C LEU A 22 -14.86 -15.67 16.27
N ASN A 23 -13.82 -16.41 15.88
CA ASN A 23 -12.62 -15.71 15.46
C ASN A 23 -13.07 -14.88 14.26
N ILE A 24 -13.36 -13.60 14.50
CA ILE A 24 -13.21 -12.61 13.44
C ILE A 24 -11.70 -12.60 13.19
N GLU A 25 -11.21 -13.62 12.48
CA GLU A 25 -10.03 -13.48 11.64
C GLU A 25 -10.35 -12.23 10.84
N GLY A 26 -9.69 -11.13 11.23
CA GLY A 26 -9.96 -9.79 10.71
C GLY A 26 -10.11 -9.92 9.21
N SER A 27 -11.30 -9.54 8.70
CA SER A 27 -11.65 -9.54 7.28
C SER A 27 -10.38 -9.30 6.49
N SER A 28 -9.93 -10.32 5.72
CA SER A 28 -8.68 -10.22 4.98
C SER A 28 -8.78 -8.95 4.14
N LYS A 29 -7.94 -7.97 4.49
CA LYS A 29 -8.05 -6.64 3.90
C LYS A 29 -7.59 -6.75 2.46
N ARG A 30 -8.52 -6.47 1.54
CA ARG A 30 -8.33 -6.68 0.11
C ARG A 30 -7.45 -5.55 -0.42
N VAL A 31 -6.31 -5.90 -0.99
CA VAL A 31 -5.34 -4.95 -1.52
C VAL A 31 -5.23 -5.13 -3.03
N LEU A 32 -5.45 -4.04 -3.76
CA LEU A 32 -5.11 -3.96 -5.17
C LEU A 32 -3.68 -3.45 -5.32
N VAL A 33 -2.83 -4.21 -5.99
CA VAL A 33 -1.46 -3.82 -6.33
C VAL A 33 -1.39 -3.58 -7.83
N LEU A 34 -1.17 -2.33 -8.22
CA LEU A 34 -0.93 -1.93 -9.61
C LEU A 34 0.56 -1.91 -9.90
N LEU A 35 0.94 -2.62 -10.94
CA LEU A 35 2.30 -2.75 -11.41
C LEU A 35 2.40 -2.22 -12.84
N ASP A 36 3.44 -1.47 -13.12
CA ASP A 36 3.82 -1.10 -14.51
C ASP A 36 4.46 -2.30 -15.22
N ASN A 37 5.32 -3.05 -14.51
CA ASN A 37 5.91 -4.28 -15.01
C ASN A 37 5.72 -5.43 -14.02
N LEU A 38 5.30 -6.60 -14.52
CA LEU A 38 5.15 -7.81 -13.71
C LEU A 38 6.46 -8.24 -13.01
N ALA A 39 7.63 -7.88 -13.55
CA ALA A 39 8.93 -8.10 -12.91
C ALA A 39 9.07 -7.40 -11.54
N ILE A 40 8.29 -6.33 -11.29
CA ILE A 40 8.25 -5.64 -10.00
C ILE A 40 7.79 -6.60 -8.89
N ARG A 41 6.90 -7.55 -9.21
CA ARG A 41 6.43 -8.57 -8.27
C ARG A 41 7.56 -9.44 -7.74
N GLU A 42 8.51 -9.80 -8.60
CA GLU A 42 9.65 -10.66 -8.24
C GLU A 42 10.70 -9.88 -7.45
N THR A 43 11.06 -8.69 -7.93
CA THR A 43 12.04 -7.81 -7.29
C THR A 43 11.61 -7.34 -5.89
N HIS A 44 10.31 -7.13 -5.67
CA HIS A 44 9.74 -6.70 -4.38
C HIS A 44 9.07 -7.85 -3.62
N SER A 45 9.43 -9.10 -3.94
CA SER A 45 8.83 -10.30 -3.35
C SER A 45 8.91 -10.34 -1.81
N PHE A 46 9.99 -9.84 -1.22
CA PHE A 46 10.13 -9.75 0.24
C PHE A 46 9.07 -8.84 0.88
N TYR A 47 8.80 -7.69 0.28
CA TYR A 47 7.76 -6.76 0.75
C TYR A 47 6.36 -7.37 0.64
N PHE A 48 6.03 -7.95 -0.52
CA PHE A 48 4.72 -8.59 -0.72
C PHE A 48 4.53 -9.82 0.16
N LYS A 49 5.60 -10.57 0.45
CA LYS A 49 5.54 -11.68 1.40
C LYS A 49 5.19 -11.17 2.80
N GLN A 50 5.83 -10.10 3.28
CA GLN A 50 5.49 -9.52 4.58
C GLN A 50 4.03 -9.06 4.67
N LEU A 51 3.47 -8.49 3.59
CA LEU A 51 2.05 -8.12 3.57
C LEU A 51 1.15 -9.36 3.66
N LYS A 52 1.44 -10.41 2.89
CA LYS A 52 0.69 -11.68 2.96
C LYS A 52 0.79 -12.34 4.33
N ASP A 53 1.98 -12.35 4.93
CA ASP A 53 2.23 -12.89 6.27
C ASP A 53 1.45 -12.13 7.35
N ARG A 54 1.07 -10.88 7.10
CA ARG A 54 0.20 -10.05 7.96
C ARG A 54 -1.31 -10.23 7.68
N GLY A 55 -1.69 -11.08 6.72
CA GLY A 55 -3.09 -11.41 6.42
C GLY A 55 -3.77 -10.55 5.33
N PHE A 56 -3.00 -9.76 4.57
CA PHE A 56 -3.53 -9.00 3.44
C PHE A 56 -3.70 -9.87 2.19
N ASP A 57 -4.84 -9.75 1.51
CA ASP A 57 -5.09 -10.44 0.23
C ASP A 57 -4.67 -9.55 -0.94
N LEU A 58 -3.58 -9.91 -1.62
CA LEU A 58 -2.97 -9.11 -2.68
C LEU A 58 -3.46 -9.56 -4.06
N THR A 59 -4.20 -8.68 -4.74
CA THR A 59 -4.54 -8.83 -6.15
C THR A 59 -3.61 -7.99 -7.01
N PHE A 60 -2.83 -8.63 -7.88
CA PHE A 60 -1.91 -7.93 -8.79
C PHE A 60 -2.58 -7.66 -10.14
N LYS A 61 -2.52 -6.43 -10.62
CA LYS A 61 -2.97 -6.03 -11.96
C LYS A 61 -1.94 -5.12 -12.64
N SER A 62 -2.00 -5.08 -13.97
CA SER A 62 -1.25 -4.10 -14.76
C SER A 62 -1.90 -2.73 -14.62
N SER A 63 -1.10 -1.66 -14.60
CA SER A 63 -1.62 -0.28 -14.61
C SER A 63 -2.51 0.02 -15.82
N ASP A 64 -2.23 -0.66 -16.94
CA ASP A 64 -2.84 -0.39 -18.25
C ASP A 64 -4.00 -1.36 -18.58
N ASP A 65 -4.45 -2.16 -17.59
CA ASP A 65 -5.54 -3.12 -17.80
C ASP A 65 -6.86 -2.39 -18.05
N SER A 66 -7.50 -2.65 -19.20
CA SER A 66 -8.79 -2.07 -19.56
C SER A 66 -9.95 -2.52 -18.67
N ASN A 67 -9.79 -3.62 -17.93
CA ASN A 67 -10.78 -4.13 -16.96
C ASN A 67 -10.54 -3.63 -15.54
N LEU A 68 -9.71 -2.59 -15.37
CA LEU A 68 -9.44 -2.01 -14.08
C LEU A 68 -10.67 -1.24 -13.58
N GLN A 69 -11.19 -1.68 -12.45
CA GLN A 69 -12.34 -1.10 -11.76
C GLN A 69 -12.13 -1.28 -10.25
N ILE A 70 -12.34 -0.23 -9.48
CA ILE A 70 -12.28 -0.27 -8.01
C ILE A 70 -13.66 -0.13 -7.35
N VAL A 71 -14.64 0.39 -8.10
CA VAL A 71 -16.05 0.48 -7.70
C VAL A 71 -16.88 -0.48 -8.55
N LYS A 72 -17.75 -1.25 -7.90
CA LYS A 72 -18.75 -2.08 -8.58
C LYS A 72 -20.09 -1.92 -7.89
N TYR A 73 -21.11 -1.52 -8.65
CA TYR A 73 -22.47 -1.26 -8.12
C TYR A 73 -22.53 -0.26 -6.95
N GLY A 74 -21.63 0.72 -6.93
CA GLY A 74 -21.55 1.73 -5.86
C GLY A 74 -20.80 1.29 -4.61
N GLU A 75 -20.18 0.11 -4.60
CA GLU A 75 -19.35 -0.39 -3.50
C GLU A 75 -17.89 -0.56 -3.94
N TYR A 76 -16.95 -0.24 -3.04
CA TYR A 76 -15.53 -0.47 -3.26
C TYR A 76 -15.17 -1.95 -3.06
N ILE A 77 -14.54 -2.53 -4.07
CA ILE A 77 -14.15 -3.95 -4.04
C ILE A 77 -12.79 -4.19 -3.37
N TYR A 78 -12.05 -3.13 -3.07
CA TYR A 78 -10.75 -3.14 -2.40
C TYR A 78 -10.76 -2.17 -1.23
N ASP A 79 -9.99 -2.48 -0.18
CA ASP A 79 -9.86 -1.64 1.02
C ASP A 79 -8.57 -0.81 0.99
N HIS A 80 -7.56 -1.31 0.27
CA HIS A 80 -6.26 -0.67 0.08
C HIS A 80 -5.80 -0.75 -1.37
N ILE A 81 -5.08 0.27 -1.82
CA ILE A 81 -4.48 0.33 -3.15
C ILE A 81 -2.98 0.63 -3.00
N ILE A 82 -2.14 -0.13 -3.70
CA ILE A 82 -0.70 0.09 -3.81
C ILE A 82 -0.37 0.37 -5.27
N LEU A 83 0.15 1.57 -5.55
CA LEU A 83 0.54 2.02 -6.88
C LEU A 83 2.06 1.92 -7.02
N PHE A 84 2.55 0.78 -7.52
CA PHE A 84 3.94 0.56 -7.92
C PHE A 84 4.05 0.61 -9.44
N ALA A 85 3.52 1.69 -10.01
CA ALA A 85 3.49 1.93 -11.44
C ALA A 85 4.01 3.34 -11.76
N PRO A 86 5.30 3.62 -11.47
CA PRO A 86 5.82 4.98 -11.45
C PRO A 86 5.79 5.66 -12.81
N ALA A 87 5.92 4.93 -13.93
CA ALA A 87 5.97 5.51 -15.28
C ALA A 87 4.60 5.58 -15.98
N THR A 88 3.51 5.19 -15.31
CA THR A 88 2.17 5.17 -15.89
C THR A 88 1.67 6.59 -16.16
N LYS A 89 1.36 6.87 -17.43
CA LYS A 89 0.81 8.17 -17.84
C LYS A 89 -0.68 8.31 -17.52
N GLU A 90 -1.43 7.25 -17.79
CA GLU A 90 -2.88 7.16 -17.58
C GLU A 90 -3.20 5.77 -17.06
N PHE A 91 -4.10 5.66 -16.08
CA PHE A 91 -4.57 4.35 -15.63
C PHE A 91 -5.55 3.74 -16.64
N GLY A 92 -5.55 2.42 -16.75
CA GLY A 92 -6.48 1.70 -17.60
C GLY A 92 -7.91 1.68 -17.06
N GLY A 93 -8.86 1.35 -17.95
CA GLY A 93 -10.24 1.05 -17.58
C GLY A 93 -11.03 2.26 -17.09
N ARG A 94 -11.60 2.16 -15.89
CA ARG A 94 -12.41 3.22 -15.24
C ARG A 94 -11.69 3.84 -14.05
N MET A 95 -10.37 3.84 -14.07
CA MET A 95 -9.55 4.38 -13.01
C MET A 95 -8.91 5.68 -13.49
N ASP A 96 -9.08 6.74 -12.73
CA ASP A 96 -8.48 8.05 -12.94
C ASP A 96 -8.09 8.66 -11.57
N ALA A 97 -7.47 9.84 -11.60
CA ALA A 97 -7.08 10.55 -10.37
C ALA A 97 -8.32 10.93 -9.53
N GLU A 98 -9.42 11.33 -10.17
CA GLU A 98 -10.66 11.73 -9.48
C GLU A 98 -11.28 10.57 -8.67
N VAL A 99 -11.40 9.39 -9.29
CA VAL A 99 -11.91 8.16 -8.66
C VAL A 99 -11.00 7.70 -7.52
N LEU A 100 -9.68 7.88 -7.65
CA LEU A 100 -8.73 7.63 -6.56
C LEU A 100 -8.91 8.61 -5.40
N THR A 101 -9.11 9.89 -5.67
CA THR A 101 -9.40 10.91 -4.64
C THR A 101 -10.70 10.57 -3.91
N GLN A 102 -11.76 10.23 -4.64
CA GLN A 102 -13.02 9.78 -4.05
C GLN A 102 -12.86 8.51 -3.19
N PHE A 103 -11.99 7.58 -3.60
CA PHE A 103 -11.66 6.40 -2.80
C PHE A 103 -10.98 6.76 -1.47
N VAL A 104 -10.07 7.72 -1.46
CA VAL A 104 -9.44 8.23 -0.24
C VAL A 104 -10.47 8.93 0.65
N ASP A 105 -11.34 9.77 0.07
CA ASP A 105 -12.41 10.45 0.80
C ASP A 105 -13.40 9.47 1.44
N ALA A 106 -13.63 8.32 0.80
CA ALA A 106 -14.44 7.22 1.34
C ALA A 106 -13.73 6.41 2.45
N GLY A 107 -12.49 6.75 2.82
CA GLY A 107 -11.71 6.07 3.85
C GLY A 107 -10.80 4.95 3.34
N GLY A 108 -10.64 4.83 2.02
CA GLY A 108 -9.68 3.95 1.39
C GLY A 108 -8.24 4.41 1.65
N ASN A 109 -7.29 3.48 1.64
CA ASN A 109 -5.87 3.83 1.83
C ASN A 109 -5.09 3.59 0.54
N VAL A 110 -4.30 4.59 0.14
CA VAL A 110 -3.47 4.53 -1.06
C VAL A 110 -2.00 4.67 -0.66
N LEU A 111 -1.16 3.77 -1.16
CA LEU A 111 0.30 3.87 -1.07
C LEU A 111 0.87 4.02 -2.48
N ILE A 112 1.70 5.03 -2.68
CA ILE A 112 2.32 5.30 -3.98
C ILE A 112 3.84 5.23 -3.84
N ALA A 113 4.49 4.58 -4.80
CA ALA A 113 5.93 4.65 -4.95
C ALA A 113 6.28 5.30 -6.31
N GLY A 114 6.96 6.44 -6.25
CA GLY A 114 7.56 7.09 -7.40
C GLY A 114 9.00 6.62 -7.63
N SER A 115 9.52 6.93 -8.82
CA SER A 115 10.94 6.77 -9.14
C SER A 115 11.47 8.09 -9.73
N HIS A 116 12.69 8.11 -10.26
CA HIS A 116 13.19 9.23 -11.08
C HIS A 116 12.33 9.47 -12.34
N ILE A 117 11.55 8.46 -12.76
CA ILE A 117 10.48 8.60 -13.74
C ILE A 117 9.17 8.61 -12.96
N ILE A 118 8.39 9.67 -13.18
CA ILE A 118 7.05 9.82 -12.63
C ILE A 118 6.08 10.17 -13.76
N GLY A 119 5.04 9.37 -13.90
CA GLY A 119 4.00 9.56 -14.90
C GLY A 119 2.92 10.53 -14.44
N ASP A 120 2.17 11.03 -15.42
CA ASP A 120 1.20 12.12 -15.21
C ASP A 120 0.06 11.70 -14.27
N ALA A 121 -0.43 10.47 -14.36
CA ALA A 121 -1.48 9.94 -13.47
C ALA A 121 -1.12 10.00 -11.98
N ILE A 122 0.15 9.72 -11.62
CA ILE A 122 0.61 9.82 -10.23
C ILE A 122 0.75 11.29 -9.81
N ARG A 123 1.27 12.13 -10.71
CA ARG A 123 1.45 13.56 -10.43
C ARG A 123 0.12 14.27 -10.22
N GLU A 124 -0.88 13.97 -11.04
CA GLU A 124 -2.24 14.50 -10.94
C GLU A 124 -2.88 14.11 -9.61
N PHE A 125 -2.88 12.81 -9.27
CA PHE A 125 -3.43 12.35 -7.99
C PHE A 125 -2.69 12.93 -6.77
N ALA A 126 -1.35 13.05 -6.85
CA ALA A 126 -0.59 13.67 -5.78
C ALA A 126 -0.91 15.16 -5.61
N GLY A 127 -1.15 15.87 -6.72
CA GLY A 127 -1.62 17.25 -6.73
C GLY A 127 -2.97 17.42 -6.03
N GLU A 128 -3.91 16.50 -6.24
CA GLU A 128 -5.18 16.47 -5.49
C GLU A 128 -4.98 16.29 -3.98
N CYS A 129 -3.90 15.60 -3.57
CA CYS A 129 -3.50 15.46 -2.16
C CYS A 129 -2.65 16.64 -1.64
N GLY A 130 -2.36 17.65 -2.46
CA GLY A 130 -1.51 18.79 -2.11
C GLY A 130 -0.01 18.48 -2.07
N ILE A 131 0.44 17.43 -2.76
CA ILE A 131 1.85 17.05 -2.89
C ILE A 131 2.29 17.28 -4.32
N GLU A 132 3.34 18.09 -4.51
CA GLU A 132 3.93 18.35 -5.81
C GLU A 132 5.24 17.58 -5.97
N PHE A 133 5.33 16.81 -7.04
CA PHE A 133 6.58 16.15 -7.44
C PHE A 133 7.31 17.00 -8.48
N ALA A 134 8.63 16.91 -8.49
CA ALA A 134 9.42 17.51 -9.56
C ALA A 134 9.10 16.90 -10.96
N ASP A 135 9.62 17.54 -12.01
CA ASP A 135 9.47 17.05 -13.38
C ASP A 135 10.14 15.68 -13.60
N ASP A 136 9.74 14.98 -14.66
CA ASP A 136 10.31 13.69 -15.01
C ASP A 136 11.83 13.76 -15.21
N LYS A 137 12.53 12.68 -14.86
CA LYS A 137 14.00 12.56 -14.95
C LYS A 137 14.77 13.44 -13.97
N ASN A 138 14.09 14.05 -13.00
CA ASN A 138 14.75 14.61 -11.83
C ASN A 138 14.99 13.53 -10.78
N ALA A 139 16.09 13.64 -10.07
CA ALA A 139 16.45 12.78 -8.95
C ALA A 139 17.06 13.63 -7.85
N VAL A 140 16.84 13.23 -6.60
CA VAL A 140 17.48 13.85 -5.44
C VAL A 140 18.98 13.55 -5.50
N MET A 141 19.80 14.59 -5.40
CA MET A 141 21.25 14.49 -5.45
C MET A 141 21.88 15.03 -4.17
N ASP A 142 22.80 14.26 -3.58
CA ASP A 142 23.62 14.69 -2.45
C ASP A 142 25.08 14.31 -2.67
N HIS A 143 25.96 15.31 -2.78
CA HIS A 143 27.40 15.11 -3.02
C HIS A 143 28.18 14.76 -1.74
N LEU A 144 27.56 14.89 -0.57
CA LEU A 144 28.18 14.64 0.72
C LEU A 144 27.79 13.27 1.27
N ASN A 145 26.49 12.93 1.19
CA ASN A 145 25.94 11.69 1.75
C ASN A 145 25.42 10.76 0.65
N TYR A 146 26.32 10.25 -0.19
CA TYR A 146 26.00 9.25 -1.20
C TYR A 146 26.71 7.92 -0.90
N ASP A 147 26.13 6.83 -1.40
CA ASP A 147 26.72 5.50 -1.25
C ASP A 147 27.76 5.20 -2.33
N VAL A 148 28.78 4.40 -1.97
CA VAL A 148 29.88 4.03 -2.88
C VAL A 148 29.42 3.19 -4.07
N ASN A 149 28.25 2.54 -3.98
CA ASN A 149 27.66 1.77 -5.08
C ASN A 149 26.87 2.65 -6.07
N ASP A 150 26.98 3.97 -5.96
CA ASP A 150 26.40 4.87 -6.94
C ASP A 150 27.17 4.88 -8.27
N ASN A 151 26.50 5.27 -9.35
CA ASN A 151 27.07 5.33 -10.71
C ASN A 151 27.90 6.60 -10.97
N GLY A 152 28.30 7.31 -9.91
CA GLY A 152 29.05 8.58 -9.98
C GLY A 152 28.19 9.82 -10.26
N GLN A 153 26.86 9.70 -10.16
CA GLN A 153 25.91 10.82 -10.34
C GLN A 153 25.40 11.37 -9.00
N HIS A 154 25.81 10.75 -7.88
CA HIS A 154 25.40 11.07 -6.52
C HIS A 154 23.88 11.05 -6.30
N THR A 155 23.21 10.08 -6.92
CA THR A 155 21.74 9.92 -6.86
C THR A 155 21.27 8.88 -5.86
N LEU A 156 22.15 7.97 -5.43
CA LEU A 156 21.89 7.05 -4.32
C LEU A 156 22.29 7.72 -3.01
N ILE A 157 21.31 8.31 -2.34
CA ILE A 157 21.53 9.08 -1.12
C ILE A 157 21.41 8.20 0.12
N ILE A 158 22.22 8.54 1.14
CA ILE A 158 22.18 7.95 2.47
C ILE A 158 21.40 8.89 3.38
N ALA A 159 20.19 8.49 3.78
CA ALA A 159 19.37 9.25 4.72
C ALA A 159 19.62 8.78 6.16
N SER A 160 20.11 9.70 6.99
CA SER A 160 20.36 9.44 8.41
C SER A 160 19.06 9.26 9.20
N PRO A 161 19.01 8.31 10.17
CA PRO A 161 17.83 8.07 10.99
C PRO A 161 17.46 9.25 11.90
N ASP A 162 18.40 10.18 12.12
CA ASP A 162 18.16 11.40 12.92
C ASP A 162 17.14 12.34 12.26
N ASN A 163 17.08 12.33 10.92
CA ASN A 163 16.17 13.15 10.11
C ASN A 163 14.74 12.56 10.04
N LEU A 164 14.49 11.40 10.65
CA LEU A 164 13.16 10.82 10.70
C LEU A 164 12.20 11.67 11.56
N LEU A 165 10.93 11.64 11.18
CA LEU A 165 9.85 12.21 11.97
C LEU A 165 9.89 11.64 13.39
N SER A 166 9.72 12.51 14.39
CA SER A 166 9.75 12.13 15.81
C SER A 166 8.41 11.50 16.26
N SER A 167 8.01 10.41 15.62
CA SER A 167 6.77 9.68 15.92
C SER A 167 6.95 8.16 15.84
N GLU A 168 7.00 7.50 16.99
CA GLU A 168 7.13 6.04 17.07
C GLU A 168 5.92 5.29 16.45
N LEU A 169 4.77 5.94 16.34
CA LEU A 169 3.58 5.36 15.70
C LEU A 169 3.74 5.19 14.19
N ILE A 170 4.52 6.05 13.53
CA ILE A 170 4.71 6.04 12.08
C ILE A 170 6.03 5.35 11.73
N THR A 171 7.13 5.76 12.37
CA THR A 171 8.48 5.27 12.04
C THR A 171 8.87 4.02 12.83
N GLY A 172 8.03 3.58 13.77
CA GLY A 172 8.37 2.47 14.66
C GLY A 172 9.68 2.74 15.44
N GLN A 173 10.47 1.68 15.61
CA GLN A 173 11.77 1.74 16.30
C GLN A 173 12.95 2.03 15.34
N ALA A 174 12.68 2.51 14.12
CA ALA A 174 13.69 2.82 13.12
C ALA A 174 14.82 3.72 13.65
N LYS A 175 14.46 4.78 14.39
CA LYS A 175 15.42 5.71 14.99
C LYS A 175 16.32 5.06 16.05
N LYS A 176 15.81 4.04 16.76
CA LYS A 176 16.55 3.28 17.78
C LYS A 176 17.48 2.23 17.15
N ALA A 177 17.13 1.71 15.97
CA ALA A 177 17.97 0.76 15.25
C ALA A 177 19.27 1.40 14.74
N GLY A 178 19.27 2.72 14.50
CA GLY A 178 20.48 3.49 14.14
C GLY A 178 21.07 3.17 12.77
N LEU A 179 20.40 2.36 11.95
CA LEU A 179 20.84 2.02 10.61
C LEU A 179 20.40 3.11 9.62
N PRO A 180 21.27 3.54 8.70
CA PRO A 180 20.91 4.51 7.66
C PRO A 180 19.98 3.89 6.60
N PHE A 181 19.21 4.74 5.92
CA PHE A 181 18.36 4.35 4.80
C PHE A 181 19.03 4.70 3.48
N LEU A 182 18.86 3.83 2.48
CA LEU A 182 19.24 4.13 1.11
C LEU A 182 18.00 4.54 0.33
N PHE A 183 18.11 5.63 -0.42
CA PHE A 183 17.04 6.12 -1.27
C PHE A 183 17.60 6.55 -2.62
N ARG A 184 16.82 6.28 -3.68
CA ARG A 184 17.05 6.79 -5.03
C ARG A 184 15.69 7.05 -5.65
N GLY A 185 15.40 8.30 -5.94
CA GLY A 185 14.11 8.70 -6.48
C GLY A 185 13.99 10.21 -6.66
N ILE A 186 12.77 10.64 -6.95
CA ILE A 186 12.41 12.05 -7.10
C ILE A 186 12.13 12.69 -5.73
N GLY A 187 12.25 14.02 -5.67
CA GLY A 187 11.92 14.85 -4.52
C GLY A 187 10.55 15.48 -4.63
#